data_AF-A0A0G2HAQ6-F1
#
_entry.id   AF-A0A0G2HAQ6-F1
#
_cell.length_a   1.000
_cell.length_b   1.000
_cell.length_c   1.000
_cell.angle_alpha   90.00
_cell.angle_beta   90.00
_cell.angle_gamma   90.00
#
_symmetry.space_group_name_H-M   'P 1'
#
loop_
_entity.id
_entity.type
_entity.pdbx_description
1 polymer ?
#
loop_
_entity_poly.entity_id
_entity_poly.type
_entity_poly.pdbx_seq_one_letter_code
_entity_poly.pdbx_strand_id
1 'polypeptide(L)'
;MTFLKSLVFGGLSLLQLTHAVPFHFPSSTNCTNTTHLEARNLFQLDDGHLSTGIEKRKLFNVDQITDEDRKQQLTQGLKDAVEIAKVTLDKMGKDRHADKIQAWFGEGDGYFEIVEQVFKNFVGENHDHEGADVLGDVIVHVDDYNNDLGAPFCSIVKPDPDRPEGKRGTAYYKKKDGKPGMHFCDKYYERQNAEAYLDNKCAGIPTKMDTDHIGRAFQGANVLHEFMHYPKVGKEATGVQITDIAYGAWNCYNAKNNADLQAQMAEKGLKLIHNADTYVYYAMQIYLEHVCDRKFEFPDSSDN
;
A
#
# COMPACT_ATOMS: atom_id res chain seq x y z
N MET A 1 19.27 62.51 -7.72
CA MET A 1 20.37 62.99 -8.59
C MET A 1 21.65 62.44 -7.98
N THR A 2 22.18 61.34 -8.53
CA THR A 2 23.48 61.28 -9.25
C THR A 2 24.70 61.54 -8.36
N PHE A 3 25.81 60.80 -8.38
CA PHE A 3 26.26 59.54 -9.00
C PHE A 3 27.71 59.33 -8.46
N LEU A 4 28.08 58.09 -8.14
CA LEU A 4 29.39 57.46 -8.42
C LEU A 4 30.73 58.03 -7.86
N LYS A 5 31.45 57.21 -7.05
CA LYS A 5 32.67 56.44 -7.45
C LYS A 5 33.49 55.99 -6.23
N SER A 6 33.66 54.68 -6.08
CA SER A 6 35.02 54.12 -6.10
C SER A 6 34.99 52.62 -6.43
N LEU A 7 35.76 52.27 -7.46
CA LEU A 7 36.09 50.94 -7.96
C LEU A 7 37.50 50.57 -7.47
N VAL A 8 37.77 49.27 -7.29
CA VAL A 8 38.97 48.48 -7.70
C VAL A 8 38.92 47.19 -6.86
N PHE A 9 38.49 46.04 -7.40
CA PHE A 9 39.12 45.06 -8.31
C PHE A 9 39.99 43.99 -7.61
N GLY A 10 39.64 42.72 -7.88
CA GLY A 10 40.49 41.53 -7.79
C GLY A 10 40.00 40.49 -6.77
N GLY A 11 39.59 39.27 -7.11
CA GLY A 11 39.56 38.57 -8.39
C GLY A 11 38.95 37.16 -8.26
N LEU A 12 38.65 36.56 -9.43
CA LEU A 12 38.40 35.14 -9.75
C LEU A 12 37.34 34.40 -8.90
N SER A 13 36.25 33.86 -9.46
CA SER A 13 36.23 32.93 -10.59
C SER A 13 34.88 32.96 -11.35
N LEU A 14 34.97 33.14 -12.67
CA LEU A 14 33.93 32.83 -13.64
C LEU A 14 34.17 31.42 -14.16
N LEU A 15 33.13 30.58 -14.22
CA LEU A 15 32.79 29.85 -15.44
C LEU A 15 31.37 29.29 -15.34
N GLN A 16 30.56 29.76 -16.27
CA GLN A 16 29.20 29.35 -16.56
C GLN A 16 29.21 28.33 -17.73
N LEU A 17 28.20 27.46 -17.67
CA LEU A 17 27.41 26.91 -18.78
C LEU A 17 27.96 25.76 -19.66
N THR A 18 27.16 24.68 -19.62
CA THR A 18 26.67 23.84 -20.74
C THR A 18 27.69 23.23 -21.68
N HIS A 19 27.87 21.91 -21.62
CA HIS A 19 27.88 21.06 -22.81
C HIS A 19 27.24 19.72 -22.44
N ALA A 20 26.08 19.45 -23.02
CA ALA A 20 25.58 18.10 -23.19
C ALA A 20 26.64 17.28 -23.94
N VAL A 21 26.98 16.11 -23.42
CA VAL A 21 27.72 15.09 -24.19
C VAL A 21 26.72 13.98 -24.52
N PRO A 22 26.57 13.64 -25.80
CA PRO A 22 25.57 12.70 -26.28
C PRO A 22 25.94 11.27 -25.88
N PHE A 23 24.97 10.50 -25.40
CA PHE A 23 25.15 9.06 -25.23
C PHE A 23 25.08 8.41 -26.61
N HIS A 24 26.25 8.20 -27.22
CA HIS A 24 26.41 7.38 -28.41
C HIS A 24 26.23 5.90 -28.03
N PHE A 25 25.22 5.26 -28.60
CA PHE A 25 25.18 3.80 -28.72
C PHE A 25 26.14 3.37 -29.83
N PRO A 26 27.12 2.48 -29.58
CA PRO A 26 27.66 1.65 -30.62
C PRO A 26 26.78 0.41 -30.76
N SER A 27 26.12 0.31 -31.91
CA SER A 27 25.62 -0.97 -32.41
C SER A 27 26.79 -1.92 -32.65
N SER A 28 26.82 -3.07 -31.97
CA SER A 28 27.16 -4.36 -32.57
C SER A 28 27.09 -5.47 -31.51
N THR A 29 26.21 -6.44 -31.79
CA THR A 29 26.33 -7.88 -31.47
C THR A 29 26.83 -8.32 -30.09
N ASN A 30 25.94 -9.05 -29.40
CA ASN A 30 26.17 -9.90 -28.22
C ASN A 30 26.47 -9.19 -26.89
N CYS A 31 25.41 -8.72 -26.24
CA CYS A 31 25.39 -8.56 -24.79
C CYS A 31 24.37 -9.54 -24.20
N THR A 32 24.86 -10.65 -23.65
CA THR A 32 24.15 -11.39 -22.61
C THR A 32 23.85 -10.43 -21.45
N ASN A 33 22.60 -10.34 -21.03
CA ASN A 33 22.17 -9.59 -19.84
C ASN A 33 22.85 -10.16 -18.58
N THR A 34 24.05 -9.66 -18.26
CA THR A 34 24.80 -10.00 -17.03
C THR A 34 24.57 -9.01 -15.89
N THR A 35 23.60 -8.09 -15.99
CA THR A 35 23.22 -7.21 -14.87
C THR A 35 22.35 -7.89 -13.80
N HIS A 36 21.91 -9.14 -14.01
CA HIS A 36 21.08 -9.88 -13.05
C HIS A 36 21.84 -10.85 -12.12
N LEU A 37 23.17 -10.91 -12.21
CA LEU A 37 24.03 -11.73 -11.33
C LEU A 37 24.85 -10.91 -10.31
N GLU A 38 24.79 -9.58 -10.37
CA GLU A 38 25.61 -8.72 -9.49
C GLU A 38 25.01 -8.53 -8.08
N ALA A 39 23.74 -8.86 -7.85
CA ALA A 39 23.18 -8.86 -6.49
C ALA A 39 23.67 -10.03 -5.61
N ARG A 40 24.29 -11.08 -6.20
CA ARG A 40 24.87 -12.21 -5.44
C ARG A 40 26.39 -12.13 -5.27
N ASN A 41 27.08 -11.22 -5.97
CA ASN A 41 28.53 -11.03 -5.85
C ASN A 41 28.94 -9.76 -5.07
N LEU A 42 28.01 -8.94 -4.60
CA LEU A 42 28.31 -7.75 -3.79
C LEU A 42 28.57 -8.03 -2.30
N PHE A 43 28.63 -9.30 -1.87
CA PHE A 43 28.78 -9.67 -0.45
C PHE A 43 29.92 -10.66 -0.16
N GLN A 44 30.84 -10.86 -1.10
CA GLN A 44 32.17 -11.33 -0.76
C GLN A 44 33.10 -10.11 -0.70
N LEU A 45 33.47 -9.71 0.52
CA LEU A 45 34.69 -8.93 0.69
C LEU A 45 35.86 -9.84 0.25
N ASP A 46 36.88 -9.24 -0.37
CA ASP A 46 38.04 -9.92 -0.98
C ASP A 46 38.82 -10.88 -0.05
N ASP A 47 38.51 -10.90 1.25
CA ASP A 47 39.21 -11.68 2.27
C ASP A 47 38.41 -12.86 2.86
N GLY A 48 37.25 -13.23 2.29
CA GLY A 48 36.54 -14.47 2.65
C GLY A 48 35.95 -14.53 4.07
N HIS A 49 35.92 -13.41 4.81
CA HIS A 49 35.22 -13.30 6.08
C HIS A 49 33.74 -12.94 5.87
N LEU A 50 32.83 -13.87 6.21
CA LEU A 50 31.41 -13.57 6.39
C LEU A 50 31.26 -12.62 7.59
N SER A 51 30.89 -11.36 7.32
CA SER A 51 30.51 -10.43 8.40
C SER A 51 29.27 -10.99 9.09
N THR A 52 29.36 -11.25 10.39
CA THR A 52 28.29 -11.81 11.24
C THR A 52 27.22 -10.77 11.61
N GLY A 53 26.92 -9.81 10.73
CA GLY A 53 26.17 -8.60 11.13
C GLY A 53 25.34 -7.87 10.09
N ILE A 54 24.89 -8.50 9.00
CA ILE A 54 23.89 -7.88 8.08
C ILE A 54 22.94 -8.96 7.54
N GLU A 55 21.90 -9.34 8.30
CA GLU A 55 20.69 -9.93 7.69
C GLU A 55 19.71 -8.79 7.41
N LYS A 56 19.87 -8.11 6.27
CA LYS A 56 18.84 -7.19 5.77
C LYS A 56 17.75 -8.04 5.11
N ARG A 57 16.77 -8.52 5.88
CA ARG A 57 15.48 -8.95 5.32
C ARG A 57 14.52 -7.79 5.46
N LYS A 58 14.26 -7.10 4.37
CA LYS A 58 13.32 -5.98 4.32
C LYS A 58 12.54 -6.07 3.02
N LEU A 59 11.23 -5.79 3.08
CA LEU A 59 10.14 -6.23 2.19
C LEU A 59 9.55 -7.61 2.57
N PHE A 60 8.22 -7.76 2.48
CA PHE A 60 7.56 -9.05 2.76
C PHE A 60 7.97 -10.11 1.74
N ASN A 61 8.12 -11.36 2.19
CA ASN A 61 8.88 -12.39 1.48
C ASN A 61 8.14 -12.85 0.21
N VAL A 62 8.68 -12.49 -0.95
CA VAL A 62 8.20 -12.89 -2.28
C VAL A 62 9.11 -13.92 -2.95
N ASP A 63 9.94 -14.64 -2.18
CA ASP A 63 10.97 -15.54 -2.73
C ASP A 63 10.38 -16.75 -3.48
N GLN A 64 9.13 -17.11 -3.19
CA GLN A 64 8.43 -18.20 -3.88
C GLN A 64 7.86 -17.79 -5.24
N ILE A 65 7.82 -16.50 -5.55
CA ILE A 65 7.29 -15.98 -6.81
C ILE A 65 8.41 -16.02 -7.86
N THR A 66 8.29 -16.93 -8.82
CA THR A 66 9.30 -17.15 -9.88
C THR A 66 9.12 -16.24 -11.09
N ASP A 67 7.95 -15.64 -11.25
CA ASP A 67 7.66 -14.63 -12.27
C ASP A 67 8.20 -13.28 -11.76
N GLU A 68 9.25 -12.77 -12.41
CA GLU A 68 9.93 -11.54 -12.01
C GLU A 68 9.03 -10.30 -12.14
N ASP A 69 8.12 -10.25 -13.12
CA ASP A 69 7.20 -9.13 -13.29
C ASP A 69 6.18 -9.11 -12.15
N ARG A 70 5.62 -10.27 -11.78
CA ARG A 70 4.75 -10.40 -10.61
C ARG A 70 5.47 -10.04 -9.31
N LYS A 71 6.73 -10.46 -9.17
CA LYS A 71 7.56 -10.15 -8.01
C LYS A 71 7.80 -8.64 -7.87
N GLN A 72 8.08 -7.96 -8.97
CA GLN A 72 8.23 -6.50 -9.01
C GLN A 72 6.92 -5.79 -8.66
N GLN A 73 5.78 -6.25 -9.21
CA GLN A 73 4.47 -5.68 -8.89
C GLN A 73 4.10 -5.83 -7.40
N LEU A 74 4.32 -7.01 -6.80
CA LEU A 74 4.10 -7.21 -5.37
C LEU A 74 5.00 -6.31 -4.51
N THR A 75 6.28 -6.21 -4.89
CA THR A 75 7.25 -5.34 -4.21
C THR A 75 6.84 -3.88 -4.31
N GLN A 76 6.42 -3.41 -5.49
CA GLN A 76 5.99 -2.04 -5.70
C GLN A 76 4.66 -1.77 -4.96
N GLY A 77 3.72 -2.71 -5.00
CA GLY A 77 2.48 -2.64 -4.25
C GLY A 77 2.69 -2.49 -2.74
N LEU A 78 3.74 -3.12 -2.17
CA LEU A 78 4.13 -2.85 -0.78
C LEU A 78 4.55 -1.41 -0.56
N LYS A 79 5.47 -0.93 -1.39
CA LYS A 79 6.01 0.43 -1.26
C LYS A 79 4.90 1.46 -1.39
N ASP A 80 3.98 1.24 -2.32
CA ASP A 80 2.78 2.04 -2.51
C ASP A 80 1.89 2.00 -1.26
N ALA A 81 1.63 0.81 -0.68
CA ALA A 81 0.88 0.65 0.57
C ALA A 81 1.52 1.39 1.75
N VAL A 82 2.85 1.26 1.91
CA VAL A 82 3.63 1.91 2.96
C VAL A 82 3.58 3.42 2.80
N GLU A 83 3.69 3.94 1.57
CA GLU A 83 3.60 5.36 1.31
C GLU A 83 2.21 5.92 1.61
N ILE A 84 1.14 5.21 1.22
CA ILE A 84 -0.24 5.56 1.60
C ILE A 84 -0.34 5.69 3.13
N ALA A 85 0.04 4.64 3.86
CA ALA A 85 -0.07 4.60 5.31
C ALA A 85 0.80 5.66 6.01
N LYS A 86 2.00 5.93 5.49
CA LYS A 86 2.91 6.97 6.00
C LYS A 86 2.29 8.36 5.84
N VAL A 87 1.78 8.68 4.65
CA VAL A 87 1.07 9.95 4.43
C VAL A 87 -0.16 10.04 5.33
N THR A 88 -0.89 8.94 5.53
CA THR A 88 -2.01 8.89 6.46
C THR A 88 -1.58 9.24 7.88
N LEU A 89 -0.53 8.60 8.42
CA LEU A 89 0.02 8.92 9.75
C LEU A 89 0.41 10.38 9.90
N ASP A 90 1.13 10.92 8.92
CA ASP A 90 1.63 12.30 8.97
C ASP A 90 0.51 13.34 8.96
N LYS A 91 -0.64 12.98 8.37
CA LYS A 91 -1.73 13.92 8.11
C LYS A 91 -2.98 13.67 8.95
N MET A 92 -3.19 12.49 9.52
CA MET A 92 -4.45 12.14 10.20
C MET A 92 -4.81 13.05 11.37
N GLY A 93 -3.82 13.54 12.11
CA GLY A 93 -4.02 14.47 13.22
C GLY A 93 -4.13 15.96 12.82
N LYS A 94 -4.18 16.29 11.52
CA LYS A 94 -4.32 17.67 11.06
C LYS A 94 -5.79 18.07 10.98
N ASP A 95 -6.10 19.32 11.27
CA ASP A 95 -7.47 19.87 11.31
C ASP A 95 -8.33 19.49 10.09
N ARG A 96 -7.74 19.43 8.90
CA ARG A 96 -8.44 19.06 7.65
C ARG A 96 -8.96 17.61 7.59
N HIS A 97 -8.50 16.74 8.50
CA HIS A 97 -8.78 15.31 8.52
C HIS A 97 -9.33 14.81 9.86
N ALA A 98 -9.48 15.70 10.85
CA ALA A 98 -9.87 15.35 12.20
C ALA A 98 -11.26 14.67 12.26
N ASP A 99 -12.16 15.01 11.34
CA ASP A 99 -13.50 14.44 11.21
C ASP A 99 -13.51 13.03 10.61
N LYS A 100 -12.48 12.66 9.85
CA LYS A 100 -12.47 11.42 9.06
C LYS A 100 -12.44 10.16 9.92
N ILE A 101 -11.87 10.19 11.13
CA ILE A 101 -11.90 9.03 12.03
C ILE A 101 -13.34 8.69 12.40
N GLN A 102 -14.11 9.67 12.89
CA GLN A 102 -15.52 9.46 13.22
C GLN A 102 -16.34 9.11 11.97
N ALA A 103 -16.02 9.74 10.83
CA ALA A 103 -16.71 9.47 9.57
C ALA A 103 -16.53 8.03 9.09
N TRP A 104 -15.35 7.42 9.21
CA TRP A 104 -15.10 6.05 8.73
C TRP A 104 -15.33 4.97 9.78
N PHE A 105 -14.95 5.23 11.03
CA PHE A 105 -14.96 4.22 12.10
C PHE A 105 -16.14 4.37 13.08
N GLY A 106 -16.88 5.49 13.01
CA GLY A 106 -17.93 5.82 13.97
C GLY A 106 -17.36 6.38 15.28
N GLU A 107 -18.23 6.49 16.29
CA GLU A 107 -17.83 6.95 17.62
C GLU A 107 -17.21 5.82 18.45
N GLY A 108 -16.13 6.13 19.17
CA GLY A 108 -15.50 5.20 20.08
C GLY A 108 -14.32 5.83 20.81
N ASP A 109 -14.18 5.47 22.08
CA ASP A 109 -13.08 5.94 22.93
C ASP A 109 -11.74 5.43 22.39
N GLY A 110 -10.77 6.34 22.24
CA GLY A 110 -9.41 6.01 21.82
C GLY A 110 -9.25 5.57 20.36
N TYR A 111 -10.28 5.73 19.51
CA TYR A 111 -10.20 5.28 18.11
C TYR A 111 -9.11 5.96 17.32
N PHE A 112 -8.83 7.24 17.58
CA PHE A 112 -7.74 7.95 16.94
C PHE A 112 -6.40 7.26 17.22
N GLU A 113 -6.10 7.01 18.49
CA GLU A 113 -4.86 6.40 18.97
C GLU A 113 -4.72 4.95 18.49
N ILE A 114 -5.83 4.18 18.47
CA ILE A 114 -5.83 2.81 17.96
C ILE A 114 -5.53 2.78 16.46
N VAL A 115 -6.22 3.61 15.67
CA VAL A 115 -6.00 3.66 14.21
C VAL A 115 -4.59 4.16 13.90
N GLU A 116 -4.12 5.18 14.63
CA GLU A 116 -2.74 5.65 14.53
C GLU A 116 -1.75 4.52 14.84
N GLN A 117 -2.00 3.73 15.89
CA GLN A 117 -1.14 2.61 16.26
C GLN A 117 -1.13 1.50 15.20
N VAL A 118 -2.27 1.20 14.56
CA VAL A 118 -2.32 0.23 13.44
C VAL A 118 -1.39 0.68 12.31
N PHE A 119 -1.48 1.94 11.89
CA PHE A 119 -0.60 2.45 10.85
C PHE A 119 0.86 2.53 11.31
N LYS A 120 1.15 2.88 12.57
CA LYS A 120 2.52 2.83 13.13
C LYS A 120 3.10 1.43 13.08
N ASN A 121 2.32 0.41 13.41
CA ASN A 121 2.74 -1.00 13.34
C ASN A 121 3.03 -1.45 11.89
N PHE A 122 2.33 -0.86 10.91
CA PHE A 122 2.57 -1.14 9.49
C PHE A 122 3.77 -0.37 8.93
N VAL A 123 3.90 0.91 9.26
CA VAL A 123 4.94 1.81 8.72
C VAL A 123 6.29 1.61 9.41
N GLY A 124 6.34 1.50 10.74
CA GLY A 124 7.58 1.37 11.50
C GLY A 124 8.50 2.60 11.39
N GLU A 125 9.81 2.41 11.55
CA GLU A 125 10.82 3.49 11.41
C GLU A 125 10.94 4.00 9.97
N ASN A 126 10.66 3.13 9.00
CA ASN A 126 10.46 3.43 7.57
C ASN A 126 11.53 4.28 6.88
N HIS A 127 12.82 4.10 7.22
CA HIS A 127 13.91 4.88 6.63
C HIS A 127 14.15 4.59 5.14
N ASP A 128 13.70 3.45 4.64
CA ASP A 128 13.89 2.96 3.26
C ASP A 128 12.59 2.76 2.47
N HIS A 129 11.44 3.22 3.00
CA HIS A 129 10.11 3.03 2.39
C HIS A 129 9.66 1.56 2.29
N GLU A 130 10.24 0.67 3.11
CA GLU A 130 9.94 -0.77 3.09
C GLU A 130 8.92 -1.19 4.17
N GLY A 131 8.49 -0.26 5.02
CA GLY A 131 7.56 -0.50 6.12
C GLY A 131 8.24 -1.04 7.38
N ALA A 132 7.44 -1.56 8.32
CA ALA A 132 7.95 -2.12 9.57
C ALA A 132 8.67 -3.47 9.34
N ASP A 133 9.70 -3.76 10.14
CA ASP A 133 10.49 -4.99 10.02
C ASP A 133 9.62 -6.26 10.12
N VAL A 134 8.56 -6.21 10.94
CA VAL A 134 7.61 -7.34 11.12
C VAL A 134 6.89 -7.74 9.83
N LEU A 135 6.82 -6.85 8.82
CA LEU A 135 6.21 -7.20 7.54
C LEU A 135 7.03 -8.26 6.78
N GLY A 136 8.35 -8.30 7.00
CA GLY A 136 9.26 -9.29 6.42
C GLY A 136 8.96 -10.74 6.81
N ASP A 137 8.22 -10.95 7.90
CA ASP A 137 7.82 -12.28 8.36
C ASP A 137 6.70 -12.90 7.50
N VAL A 138 5.95 -12.08 6.76
CA VAL A 138 4.83 -12.52 5.93
C VAL A 138 5.34 -13.10 4.62
N ILE A 139 4.91 -14.33 4.29
CA ILE A 139 5.32 -15.05 3.09
C ILE A 139 4.22 -14.96 2.03
N VAL A 140 4.56 -14.50 0.82
CA VAL A 140 3.68 -14.63 -0.34
C VAL A 140 3.89 -15.99 -0.97
N HIS A 141 2.81 -16.75 -1.03
CA HIS A 141 2.82 -18.06 -1.66
C HIS A 141 2.35 -17.98 -3.11
N VAL A 142 3.00 -18.76 -3.96
CA VAL A 142 2.63 -18.89 -5.38
C VAL A 142 1.34 -19.68 -5.58
N ASP A 143 1.03 -20.61 -4.68
CA ASP A 143 -0.15 -21.45 -4.73
C ASP A 143 -1.33 -20.84 -3.96
N ASP A 144 -2.54 -21.02 -4.47
CA ASP A 144 -3.79 -20.71 -3.78
C ASP A 144 -4.09 -21.82 -2.75
N TYR A 145 -3.49 -21.67 -1.56
CA TYR A 145 -3.52 -22.66 -0.48
C TYR A 145 -4.71 -22.53 0.47
N ASN A 146 -5.66 -21.63 0.19
CA ASN A 146 -6.87 -21.46 0.99
C ASN A 146 -8.09 -21.89 0.18
N ASN A 147 -8.90 -22.79 0.75
CA ASN A 147 -10.17 -23.17 0.17
C ASN A 147 -11.30 -22.40 0.84
N ASP A 148 -12.18 -21.79 0.04
CA ASP A 148 -13.44 -21.21 0.48
C ASP A 148 -14.58 -21.85 -0.34
N LEU A 149 -15.73 -22.09 0.29
CA LEU A 149 -16.88 -22.75 -0.35
C LEU A 149 -16.56 -24.08 -1.08
N GLY A 150 -15.51 -24.80 -0.65
CA GLY A 150 -15.08 -26.07 -1.25
C GLY A 150 -14.22 -25.94 -2.52
N ALA A 151 -13.77 -24.73 -2.89
CA ALA A 151 -12.90 -24.48 -4.03
C ALA A 151 -11.71 -23.57 -3.64
N PRO A 152 -10.60 -23.56 -4.39
CA PRO A 152 -9.52 -22.59 -4.20
C PRO A 152 -10.05 -21.16 -4.28
N PHE A 153 -9.65 -20.30 -3.34
CA PHE A 153 -10.20 -18.94 -3.18
C PHE A 153 -10.23 -18.13 -4.48
N CYS A 154 -9.14 -18.12 -5.25
CA CYS A 154 -9.01 -17.35 -6.49
C CYS A 154 -9.87 -17.89 -7.64
N SER A 155 -10.38 -19.13 -7.52
CA SER A 155 -11.29 -19.74 -8.49
C SER A 155 -12.77 -19.41 -8.24
N ILE A 156 -13.10 -18.90 -7.05
CA ILE A 156 -14.48 -18.62 -6.67
C ILE A 156 -14.99 -17.38 -7.41
N VAL A 157 -16.12 -17.53 -8.07
CA VAL A 157 -16.88 -16.46 -8.69
C VAL A 157 -18.18 -16.30 -7.90
N LYS A 158 -18.31 -15.21 -7.13
CA LYS A 158 -19.52 -14.89 -6.39
C LYS A 158 -20.46 -14.09 -7.28
N PRO A 159 -21.78 -14.38 -7.33
CA PRO A 159 -22.73 -13.58 -8.09
C PRO A 159 -22.65 -12.10 -7.70
N ASP A 160 -22.67 -11.23 -8.71
CA ASP A 160 -22.67 -9.78 -8.55
C ASP A 160 -23.78 -9.21 -9.43
N PRO A 161 -24.82 -8.56 -8.88
CA PRO A 161 -25.86 -7.94 -9.69
C PRO A 161 -25.28 -6.86 -10.63
N ASP A 162 -24.17 -6.24 -10.24
CA ASP A 162 -23.54 -5.16 -11.01
C ASP A 162 -22.44 -5.68 -11.96
N ARG A 163 -22.08 -6.97 -11.91
CA ARG A 163 -21.09 -7.62 -12.78
C ARG A 163 -21.53 -9.01 -13.25
N PRO A 164 -21.98 -9.16 -14.51
CA PRO A 164 -22.42 -10.44 -15.07
C PRO A 164 -21.39 -11.57 -14.99
N GLU A 165 -20.10 -11.24 -14.98
CA GLU A 165 -18.98 -12.17 -14.83
C GLU A 165 -18.71 -12.59 -13.36
N GLY A 166 -19.33 -11.92 -12.39
CA GLY A 166 -19.23 -12.16 -10.95
C GLY A 166 -18.01 -11.55 -10.24
N LYS A 167 -18.07 -11.44 -8.90
CA LYS A 167 -16.96 -11.00 -8.05
C LYS A 167 -15.98 -12.16 -7.83
N ARG A 168 -14.71 -11.95 -8.19
CA ARG A 168 -13.57 -12.82 -7.85
C ARG A 168 -12.71 -12.19 -6.76
N GLY A 169 -12.14 -13.02 -5.91
CA GLY A 169 -11.14 -12.62 -4.91
C GLY A 169 -9.91 -11.99 -5.56
N THR A 170 -9.22 -11.12 -4.81
CA THR A 170 -8.00 -10.44 -5.27
C THR A 170 -6.76 -10.91 -4.52
N ALA A 171 -6.87 -11.03 -3.21
CA ALA A 171 -5.84 -11.59 -2.36
C ALA A 171 -6.49 -12.12 -1.08
N TYR A 172 -5.70 -12.78 -0.25
CA TYR A 172 -6.07 -13.09 1.12
C TYR A 172 -4.84 -13.21 2.01
N TYR A 173 -5.02 -12.89 3.29
CA TYR A 173 -4.11 -13.27 4.37
C TYR A 173 -4.59 -14.55 5.08
N LYS A 174 -3.75 -15.58 5.09
CA LYS A 174 -3.95 -16.79 5.89
C LYS A 174 -2.65 -17.38 6.38
N LYS A 175 -2.68 -18.05 7.52
CA LYS A 175 -1.52 -18.81 7.95
C LYS A 175 -1.34 -20.05 7.09
N LYS A 176 -0.12 -20.31 6.64
CA LYS A 176 0.29 -21.58 6.04
C LYS A 176 1.35 -22.21 6.94
N ASP A 177 1.15 -23.46 7.34
CA ASP A 177 2.07 -24.19 8.22
C ASP A 177 2.45 -23.42 9.51
N GLY A 178 1.47 -22.71 10.09
CA GLY A 178 1.64 -21.91 11.30
C GLY A 178 2.33 -20.55 11.11
N LYS A 179 2.84 -20.25 9.91
CA LYS A 179 3.49 -18.98 9.56
C LYS A 179 2.51 -18.00 8.91
N PRO A 180 2.71 -16.68 9.07
CA PRO A 180 1.87 -15.69 8.39
C PRO A 180 2.10 -15.77 6.88
N GLY A 181 1.01 -15.89 6.13
CA GLY A 181 1.05 -16.06 4.69
C GLY A 181 0.05 -15.17 3.99
N MET A 182 0.35 -14.86 2.75
CA MET A 182 -0.55 -14.18 1.82
C MET A 182 -0.53 -14.89 0.47
N HIS A 183 -1.58 -14.68 -0.30
CA HIS A 183 -1.62 -15.06 -1.70
C HIS A 183 -2.37 -13.98 -2.48
N PHE A 184 -1.88 -13.67 -3.68
CA PHE A 184 -2.46 -12.68 -4.58
C PHE A 184 -2.92 -13.38 -5.87
N CYS A 185 -4.22 -13.32 -6.13
CA CYS A 185 -4.85 -13.89 -7.32
C CYS A 185 -4.45 -13.12 -8.58
N ASP A 186 -4.67 -13.69 -9.77
CA ASP A 186 -4.34 -13.04 -11.06
C ASP A 186 -4.95 -11.63 -11.19
N LYS A 187 -6.16 -11.42 -10.66
CA LYS A 187 -6.87 -10.14 -10.63
C LYS A 187 -6.09 -9.01 -9.95
N TYR A 188 -5.17 -9.32 -9.02
CA TYR A 188 -4.31 -8.30 -8.42
C TYR A 188 -3.35 -7.68 -9.46
N TYR A 189 -2.80 -8.50 -10.36
CA TYR A 189 -1.82 -8.07 -11.34
C TYR A 189 -2.43 -7.34 -12.54
N GLU A 190 -3.77 -7.32 -12.64
CA GLU A 190 -4.52 -6.51 -13.60
C GLU A 190 -4.69 -5.04 -13.14
N ARG A 191 -4.36 -4.75 -11.87
CA ARG A 191 -4.53 -3.44 -11.25
C ARG A 191 -3.33 -2.53 -11.49
N GLN A 192 -3.55 -1.23 -11.32
CA GLN A 192 -2.53 -0.21 -11.50
C GLN A 192 -1.61 -0.13 -10.28
N ASN A 193 -0.33 0.19 -10.51
CA ASN A 193 0.60 0.68 -9.50
C ASN A 193 0.41 2.19 -9.27
N ALA A 194 1.12 2.80 -8.32
CA ALA A 194 0.94 4.22 -8.00
C ALA A 194 1.24 5.16 -9.17
N GLU A 195 2.27 4.86 -9.98
CA GLU A 195 2.63 5.67 -11.14
C GLU A 195 1.50 5.77 -12.16
N ALA A 196 0.94 4.63 -12.57
CA ALA A 196 -0.16 4.58 -13.52
C ALA A 196 -1.47 5.11 -12.90
N TYR A 197 -1.71 4.82 -11.63
CA TYR A 197 -2.94 5.20 -10.92
C TYR A 197 -3.06 6.72 -10.70
N LEU A 198 -1.93 7.38 -10.41
CA LEU A 198 -1.88 8.82 -10.12
C LEU A 198 -1.54 9.68 -11.34
N ASP A 199 -1.43 9.06 -12.52
CA ASP A 199 -1.05 9.73 -13.75
C ASP A 199 -1.98 10.93 -14.05
N ASN A 200 -1.44 11.91 -14.77
CA ASN A 200 -2.12 13.17 -15.11
C ASN A 200 -2.69 13.91 -13.88
N LYS A 201 -1.96 13.87 -12.75
CA LYS A 201 -2.34 14.55 -11.50
C LYS A 201 -3.72 14.11 -11.00
N CYS A 202 -3.97 12.80 -11.00
CA CYS A 202 -5.23 12.21 -10.55
C CYS A 202 -6.47 12.61 -11.38
N ALA A 203 -6.31 13.06 -12.62
CA ALA A 203 -7.44 13.49 -13.45
C ALA A 203 -8.48 12.38 -13.69
N GLY A 204 -8.05 11.12 -13.76
CA GLY A 204 -8.92 9.96 -13.93
C GLY A 204 -9.58 9.45 -12.64
N ILE A 205 -9.21 9.99 -11.48
CA ILE A 205 -9.80 9.60 -10.21
C ILE A 205 -11.06 10.45 -9.98
N PRO A 206 -12.20 9.89 -9.58
CA PRO A 206 -13.40 10.67 -9.26
C PRO A 206 -13.19 11.54 -8.01
N THR A 207 -14.06 12.53 -7.81
CA THR A 207 -14.03 13.40 -6.61
C THR A 207 -14.71 12.78 -5.40
N LYS A 208 -15.32 11.60 -5.56
CA LYS A 208 -15.97 10.84 -4.50
C LYS A 208 -15.20 9.54 -4.28
N MET A 209 -15.07 9.11 -3.03
CA MET A 209 -14.51 7.80 -2.72
C MET A 209 -15.45 6.72 -3.25
N ASP A 210 -14.93 5.79 -4.05
CA ASP A 210 -15.70 4.65 -4.54
C ASP A 210 -14.85 3.38 -4.68
N THR A 211 -15.52 2.25 -4.75
CA THR A 211 -14.89 0.94 -4.76
C THR A 211 -14.15 0.67 -6.07
N ASP A 212 -14.68 1.10 -7.22
CA ASP A 212 -14.14 0.76 -8.53
C ASP A 212 -12.82 1.49 -8.81
N HIS A 213 -12.75 2.78 -8.48
CA HIS A 213 -11.57 3.59 -8.77
C HIS A 213 -10.55 3.56 -7.63
N ILE A 214 -10.89 3.09 -6.44
CA ILE A 214 -9.94 3.06 -5.30
C ILE A 214 -9.64 1.63 -4.89
N GLY A 215 -10.66 0.92 -4.38
CA GLY A 215 -10.50 -0.42 -3.83
C GLY A 215 -10.24 -1.50 -4.87
N ARG A 216 -10.65 -1.30 -6.14
CA ARG A 216 -10.55 -2.26 -7.25
C ARG A 216 -9.50 -1.89 -8.30
N ALA A 217 -9.03 -0.63 -8.34
CA ALA A 217 -8.09 -0.17 -9.36
C ALA A 217 -6.62 -0.19 -8.94
N PHE A 218 -6.31 -0.10 -7.64
CA PHE A 218 -4.96 0.20 -7.17
C PHE A 218 -4.34 -0.95 -6.33
N GLN A 219 -3.14 -1.39 -6.72
CA GLN A 219 -2.40 -2.47 -6.04
C GLN A 219 -2.05 -2.14 -4.58
N GLY A 220 -1.58 -0.92 -4.31
CA GLY A 220 -1.21 -0.50 -2.95
C GLY A 220 -2.37 -0.59 -1.96
N ALA A 221 -3.59 -0.27 -2.40
CA ALA A 221 -4.80 -0.40 -1.58
C ALA A 221 -5.09 -1.85 -1.17
N ASN A 222 -4.84 -2.84 -2.06
CA ASN A 222 -5.04 -4.24 -1.68
C ASN A 222 -3.96 -4.77 -0.77
N VAL A 223 -2.70 -4.41 -1.02
CA VAL A 223 -1.62 -4.82 -0.12
C VAL A 223 -1.90 -4.27 1.27
N LEU A 224 -2.30 -3.00 1.37
CA LEU A 224 -2.71 -2.39 2.64
C LEU A 224 -3.85 -3.18 3.31
N HIS A 225 -4.91 -3.53 2.57
CA HIS A 225 -6.03 -4.35 3.06
C HIS A 225 -5.52 -5.63 3.72
N GLU A 226 -4.74 -6.44 3.00
CA GLU A 226 -4.29 -7.74 3.48
C GLU A 226 -3.42 -7.62 4.74
N PHE A 227 -2.59 -6.58 4.81
CA PHE A 227 -1.76 -6.34 5.99
C PHE A 227 -2.55 -5.92 7.22
N MET A 228 -3.76 -5.36 7.09
CA MET A 228 -4.61 -5.11 8.26
C MET A 228 -4.97 -6.42 8.97
N HIS A 229 -5.10 -7.53 8.24
CA HIS A 229 -5.33 -8.86 8.82
C HIS A 229 -4.09 -9.45 9.50
N TYR A 230 -2.89 -8.94 9.24
CA TYR A 230 -1.69 -9.44 9.89
C TYR A 230 -1.71 -9.07 11.39
N PRO A 231 -1.65 -10.04 12.34
CA PRO A 231 -1.86 -9.74 13.76
C PRO A 231 -0.89 -8.72 14.35
N LYS A 232 0.35 -8.65 13.86
CA LYS A 232 1.34 -7.66 14.30
C LYS A 232 0.99 -6.23 13.90
N VAL A 233 0.18 -6.07 12.86
CA VAL A 233 -0.31 -4.76 12.39
C VAL A 233 -1.62 -4.43 13.08
N GLY A 234 -2.67 -5.21 12.82
CA GLY A 234 -4.01 -4.92 13.31
C GLY A 234 -4.23 -5.29 14.78
N LYS A 235 -4.13 -6.58 15.10
CA LYS A 235 -4.53 -7.12 16.40
C LYS A 235 -3.74 -6.54 17.57
N GLU A 236 -2.45 -6.28 17.42
CA GLU A 236 -1.63 -5.69 18.49
C GLU A 236 -2.08 -4.27 18.87
N ALA A 237 -2.70 -3.53 17.95
CA ALA A 237 -3.26 -2.20 18.23
C ALA A 237 -4.71 -2.26 18.72
N THR A 238 -5.56 -3.05 18.07
CA THR A 238 -7.01 -3.09 18.34
C THR A 238 -7.40 -4.06 19.47
N GLY A 239 -6.49 -4.96 19.86
CA GLY A 239 -6.74 -6.07 20.79
C GLY A 239 -7.57 -7.22 20.18
N VAL A 240 -8.22 -7.01 19.03
CA VAL A 240 -9.09 -7.97 18.35
C VAL A 240 -8.67 -8.10 16.89
N GLN A 241 -8.74 -9.32 16.37
CA GLN A 241 -8.34 -9.58 14.99
C GLN A 241 -9.17 -8.73 14.01
N ILE A 242 -8.49 -7.92 13.19
CA ILE A 242 -9.13 -7.25 12.05
C ILE A 242 -9.52 -8.33 11.02
N THR A 243 -10.75 -8.22 10.54
CA THR A 243 -11.43 -9.17 9.64
C THR A 243 -12.17 -8.38 8.57
N ASP A 244 -12.81 -9.09 7.65
CA ASP A 244 -13.72 -8.50 6.69
C ASP A 244 -15.16 -8.49 7.21
N ILE A 245 -15.62 -7.29 7.56
CA ILE A 245 -16.96 -7.03 8.08
C ILE A 245 -17.85 -6.45 6.98
N ALA A 246 -17.31 -5.46 6.26
CA ALA A 246 -17.98 -4.78 5.16
C ALA A 246 -16.99 -4.61 4.00
N TYR A 247 -17.47 -4.80 2.78
CA TYR A 247 -16.69 -4.63 1.56
C TYR A 247 -17.25 -3.52 0.69
N GLY A 248 -16.36 -2.72 0.10
CA GLY A 248 -16.73 -1.58 -0.76
C GLY A 248 -16.92 -0.28 0.04
N ALA A 249 -16.66 0.86 -0.60
CA ALA A 249 -16.49 2.12 0.09
C ALA A 249 -17.79 2.54 0.79
N TRP A 250 -18.94 2.49 0.09
CA TRP A 250 -20.25 2.77 0.71
C TRP A 250 -20.53 1.87 1.91
N ASN A 251 -20.39 0.55 1.77
CA ASN A 251 -20.72 -0.37 2.85
C ASN A 251 -19.83 -0.12 4.06
N CYS A 252 -18.53 0.15 3.85
CA CYS A 252 -17.61 0.49 4.94
C CYS A 252 -17.99 1.81 5.62
N TYR A 253 -18.31 2.84 4.83
CA TYR A 253 -18.72 4.14 5.35
C TYR A 253 -20.07 4.09 6.09
N ASN A 254 -21.04 3.38 5.55
CA ASN A 254 -22.40 3.32 6.09
C ASN A 254 -22.58 2.21 7.14
N ALA A 255 -21.58 1.37 7.38
CA ALA A 255 -21.66 0.27 8.34
C ALA A 255 -22.03 0.73 9.77
N LYS A 256 -21.66 1.96 10.16
CA LYS A 256 -22.03 2.57 11.46
C LYS A 256 -23.54 2.83 11.60
N ASN A 257 -24.24 2.96 10.48
CA ASN A 257 -25.67 3.23 10.42
C ASN A 257 -26.51 2.01 10.02
N ASN A 258 -25.86 0.87 9.72
CA ASN A 258 -26.54 -0.35 9.30
C ASN A 258 -26.85 -1.24 10.53
N ALA A 259 -28.10 -1.26 10.97
CA ALA A 259 -28.52 -1.96 12.18
C ALA A 259 -28.23 -3.47 12.15
N ASP A 260 -28.43 -4.13 11.01
CA ASP A 260 -28.16 -5.56 10.86
C ASP A 260 -26.66 -5.86 10.98
N LEU A 261 -25.82 -5.02 10.36
CA LEU A 261 -24.38 -5.17 10.45
C LEU A 261 -23.86 -4.86 11.86
N GLN A 262 -24.43 -3.85 12.54
CA GLN A 262 -24.13 -3.57 13.94
C GLN A 262 -24.48 -4.75 14.85
N ALA A 263 -25.64 -5.39 14.64
CA ALA A 263 -26.03 -6.58 15.39
C ALA A 263 -25.08 -7.76 15.15
N GLN A 264 -24.69 -8.02 13.89
CA GLN A 264 -23.73 -9.07 13.55
C GLN A 264 -22.34 -8.82 14.14
N MET A 265 -21.88 -7.57 14.14
CA MET A 265 -20.63 -7.20 14.79
C MET A 265 -20.70 -7.42 16.30
N ALA A 266 -21.79 -6.98 16.95
CA ALA A 266 -21.99 -7.13 18.39
C ALA A 266 -21.97 -8.61 18.82
N GLU A 267 -22.63 -9.50 18.06
CA GLU A 267 -22.62 -10.95 18.31
C GLU A 267 -21.20 -11.53 18.32
N LYS A 268 -20.33 -11.01 17.46
CA LYS A 268 -18.93 -11.46 17.32
C LYS A 268 -17.94 -10.68 18.20
N GLY A 269 -18.41 -9.73 19.00
CA GLY A 269 -17.55 -8.82 19.76
C GLY A 269 -16.69 -7.92 18.87
N LEU A 270 -17.17 -7.60 17.67
CA LEU A 270 -16.48 -6.77 16.68
C LEU A 270 -17.01 -5.33 16.68
N LYS A 271 -16.23 -4.43 16.09
CA LYS A 271 -16.56 -3.03 15.82
C LYS A 271 -15.95 -2.66 14.46
N LEU A 272 -16.29 -1.49 13.91
CA LEU A 272 -15.75 -1.05 12.60
C LEU A 272 -14.24 -0.90 12.56
N ILE A 273 -13.61 -0.61 13.70
CA ILE A 273 -12.15 -0.60 13.83
C ILE A 273 -11.51 -1.98 13.61
N HIS A 274 -12.33 -3.03 13.51
CA HIS A 274 -11.91 -4.39 13.13
C HIS A 274 -12.26 -4.74 11.67
N ASN A 275 -12.61 -3.77 10.82
CA ASN A 275 -12.84 -3.98 9.39
C ASN A 275 -11.63 -3.53 8.56
N ALA A 276 -11.05 -4.41 7.75
CA ALA A 276 -9.85 -4.10 6.96
C ALA A 276 -10.10 -2.99 5.91
N ASP A 277 -11.16 -3.11 5.11
CA ASP A 277 -11.48 -2.13 4.07
C ASP A 277 -11.70 -0.71 4.63
N THR A 278 -12.20 -0.57 5.86
CA THR A 278 -12.39 0.75 6.48
C THR A 278 -11.05 1.49 6.63
N TYR A 279 -9.96 0.81 6.99
CA TYR A 279 -8.63 1.42 7.01
C TYR A 279 -8.15 1.82 5.62
N VAL A 280 -8.44 1.02 4.60
CA VAL A 280 -8.05 1.31 3.22
C VAL A 280 -8.72 2.59 2.73
N TYR A 281 -10.05 2.70 2.84
CA TYR A 281 -10.74 3.90 2.36
C TYR A 281 -10.41 5.14 3.20
N TYR A 282 -10.26 4.99 4.51
CA TYR A 282 -9.77 6.05 5.38
C TYR A 282 -8.39 6.57 4.94
N ALA A 283 -7.44 5.66 4.73
CA ALA A 283 -6.08 6.00 4.34
C ALA A 283 -6.02 6.61 2.94
N MET A 284 -6.73 5.99 1.98
CA MET A 284 -6.80 6.45 0.60
C MET A 284 -7.44 7.83 0.48
N GLN A 285 -8.48 8.16 1.26
CA GLN A 285 -9.05 9.51 1.23
C GLN A 285 -8.00 10.54 1.67
N ILE A 286 -7.28 10.28 2.76
CA ILE A 286 -6.24 11.20 3.25
C ILE A 286 -5.07 11.32 2.27
N TYR A 287 -4.64 10.19 1.71
CA TYR A 287 -3.56 10.11 0.74
C TYR A 287 -3.89 10.88 -0.54
N LEU A 288 -5.03 10.58 -1.16
CA LEU A 288 -5.48 11.25 -2.38
C LEU A 288 -5.74 12.74 -2.16
N GLU A 289 -6.31 13.13 -1.01
CA GLU A 289 -6.47 14.55 -0.68
C GLU A 289 -5.12 15.28 -0.55
N HIS A 290 -4.04 14.56 -0.24
CA HIS A 290 -2.71 15.13 -0.20
C HIS A 290 -2.03 15.15 -1.57
N VAL A 291 -1.99 14.03 -2.26
CA VAL A 291 -1.22 13.87 -3.51
C VAL A 291 -1.90 14.57 -4.68
N CYS A 292 -3.23 14.54 -4.73
CA CYS A 292 -4.01 15.17 -5.79
C CYS A 292 -4.36 16.64 -5.48
N ASP A 293 -3.99 17.14 -4.30
CA ASP A 293 -4.24 18.50 -3.81
C ASP A 293 -5.70 18.98 -4.00
N ARG A 294 -6.66 18.10 -3.67
CA ARG A 294 -8.11 18.39 -3.75
C ARG A 294 -8.88 17.60 -2.70
N LYS A 295 -10.10 18.00 -2.36
CA LYS A 295 -10.97 17.26 -1.44
C LYS A 295 -11.64 16.07 -2.12
N PHE A 296 -11.91 15.03 -1.35
CA PHE A 296 -12.69 13.87 -1.80
C PHE A 296 -13.94 13.72 -0.93
N GLU A 297 -15.10 13.61 -1.56
CA GLU A 297 -16.37 13.37 -0.90
C GLU A 297 -16.47 11.91 -0.41
N PHE A 298 -17.25 11.70 0.65
CA PHE A 298 -17.59 10.37 1.15
C PHE A 298 -18.45 9.59 0.13
N PRO A 299 -18.39 8.24 0.13
CA PRO A 299 -19.22 7.43 -0.75
C PRO A 299 -20.71 7.60 -0.46
N ASP A 300 -21.56 7.28 -1.43
CA ASP A 300 -23.01 7.20 -1.27
C ASP A 300 -23.54 5.83 -1.72
N SER A 301 -24.86 5.63 -1.62
CA SER A 301 -25.50 4.35 -1.94
C SER A 301 -25.41 3.91 -3.40
N SER A 302 -24.85 4.73 -4.29
CA SER A 302 -24.60 4.33 -5.69
C SER A 302 -23.30 3.55 -5.89
N ASP A 303 -22.45 3.44 -4.86
CA ASP A 303 -21.19 2.68 -4.88
C ASP A 303 -21.36 1.30 -4.21
N ASN A 304 -21.46 0.21 -4.98
CA ASN A 304 -21.64 -1.18 -4.48
C ASN A 304 -20.62 -2.23 -5.02
#